data_AF-A0A7V9DB89-F1
#
_entry.id   AF-A0A7V9DB89-F1
#
_cell.length_a   1.000
_cell.length_b   1.000
_cell.length_c   1.000
_cell.angle_alpha   90.00
_cell.angle_beta   90.00
_cell.angle_gamma   90.00
#
_symmetry.space_group_name_H-M   'P 1'
#
loop_
_entity.id
_entity.type
_entity.pdbx_description
1 polymer ?
#
loop_
_entity_poly.entity_id
_entity_poly.type
_entity_poly.pdbx_seq_one_letter_code
_entity_poly.pdbx_strand_id
1 'polypeptide(L)' 'MTLDRSDKYIVAAAFISFLFSVSLWFGILGEGNRDTAIFVGLWVPSILALGLYGTITRRVK' A
#
# COMPACT_ATOMS: atom_id res chain seq x y z
N MET A 1 -5.37 1.03 -20.23
CA MET A 1 -5.75 1.05 -18.79
C MET A 1 -5.79 2.50 -18.34
N THR A 2 -6.94 3.16 -18.38
CA THR A 2 -7.08 4.52 -17.82
C THR A 2 -7.39 4.39 -16.34
N LEU A 3 -6.41 4.74 -15.49
CA LEU A 3 -6.60 4.83 -14.04
C LEU A 3 -7.60 5.93 -13.73
N ASP A 4 -8.73 5.55 -13.14
CA ASP A 4 -9.75 6.48 -12.70
C ASP A 4 -9.22 7.38 -11.57
N ARG A 5 -9.89 8.51 -11.28
CA ARG A 5 -9.45 9.43 -10.20
C ARG A 5 -9.26 8.70 -8.87
N SER A 6 -10.16 7.76 -8.56
CA SER A 6 -10.13 6.93 -7.35
C SER A 6 -8.92 6.00 -7.28
N ASP A 7 -8.52 5.41 -8.41
CA ASP A 7 -7.40 4.46 -8.43
C ASP A 7 -6.06 5.17 -8.20
N LYS A 8 -5.94 6.44 -8.62
CA LYS A 8 -4.76 7.28 -8.33
C LYS A 8 -4.56 7.51 -6.82
N TYR A 9 -5.64 7.71 -6.07
CA TYR A 9 -5.56 7.86 -4.61
C TYR A 9 -5.11 6.56 -3.93
N ILE A 10 -5.53 5.41 -4.44
CA ILE A 10 -5.13 4.11 -3.88
C ILE A 10 -3.66 3.81 -4.18
N VAL A 11 -3.20 4.12 -5.39
CA VAL A 11 -1.77 4.02 -5.72
C VAL A 11 -0.93 4.97 -4.88
N ALA A 12 -1.39 6.21 -4.66
CA ALA A 12 -0.72 7.17 -3.79
C ALA A 12 -0.69 6.69 -2.32
N ALA A 13 -1.79 6.13 -1.81
CA ALA A 13 -1.85 5.54 -0.48
C ALA A 13 -0.90 4.34 -0.34
N ALA A 14 -0.82 3.46 -1.34
CA ALA A 14 0.12 2.35 -1.38
C ALA A 14 1.58 2.86 -1.38
N PHE A 15 1.87 3.93 -2.11
CA PHE A 15 3.20 4.53 -2.16
C PHE A 15 3.61 5.18 -0.82
N ILE A 16 2.69 5.91 -0.17
CA ILE A 16 2.92 6.46 1.18
C ILE A 16 3.12 5.32 2.19
N SER A 17 2.34 4.25 2.07
CA SER A 17 2.46 3.07 2.92
C SER A 17 3.80 2.32 2.72
N PHE A 18 4.33 2.32 1.49
CA PHE A 18 5.66 1.82 1.17
C PHE A 18 6.78 2.72 1.71
N LEU A 19 6.62 4.04 1.70
CA LEU A 19 7.57 4.96 2.34
C LEU A 19 7.60 4.77 3.86
N PHE A 20 6.42 4.60 4.48
CA PHE A 20 6.30 4.34 5.91
C PHE A 20 6.94 2.98 6.30
N SER A 21 6.72 1.98 5.45
CA SER A 21 7.36 0.65 5.48
C SER A 21 8.88 0.72 5.52
N VAL A 22 9.49 1.42 4.55
CA VAL A 22 10.94 1.62 4.47
C VAL A 22 11.44 2.41 5.68
N SER A 23 10.70 3.43 6.12
CA SER A 23 11.09 4.27 7.26
C SER A 23 11.12 3.50 8.59
N LEU A 24 10.21 2.54 8.79
CA LEU A 24 10.19 1.64 9.95
C LEU A 24 11.31 0.59 9.87
N TRP A 25 11.55 0.01 8.70
CA TRP A 25 12.55 -1.04 8.52
C TRP A 25 13.99 -0.51 8.68
N PHE A 26 14.27 0.66 8.09
CA PHE A 26 15.57 1.31 8.20
C PHE A 26 15.74 2.11 9.51
N GLY A 27 14.72 2.17 10.36
CA GLY A 27 14.76 2.95 11.61
C GLY A 27 14.89 4.47 11.39
N ILE A 28 14.46 4.98 10.23
CA ILE A 28 14.48 6.42 9.91
C ILE A 28 13.51 7.20 10.84
N LEU A 29 12.42 6.55 11.27
CA LEU A 29 11.41 7.13 12.17
C LEU A 29 11.46 6.59 13.62
N GLY A 30 12.40 5.70 13.98
CA GLY A 30 12.47 5.10 15.33
C GLY A 30 13.40 3.87 15.44
N GLU A 31 13.40 3.16 16.57
CA GLU A 31 14.21 1.95 16.77
C GLU A 31 13.83 0.86 15.75
N GLY A 32 14.82 0.40 14.97
CA GLY A 32 14.64 -0.60 13.92
C GLY A 32 14.32 -1.97 14.50
N ASN A 33 13.04 -2.29 14.64
CA ASN A 33 12.60 -3.58 15.12
C ASN A 33 12.30 -4.52 13.94
N ARG A 34 13.12 -5.58 13.77
CA ARG A 34 13.01 -6.52 12.64
C ARG A 34 11.66 -7.22 12.59
N ASP A 35 11.00 -7.42 13.72
CA ASP A 35 9.67 -8.05 13.79
C ASP A 35 8.58 -7.20 13.12
N THR A 36 8.75 -5.88 13.10
CA THR A 36 7.81 -4.96 12.46
C THR A 36 7.81 -5.14 10.93
N ALA A 37 8.91 -5.64 10.35
CA ALA A 37 9.04 -5.89 8.91
C ALA A 37 7.98 -6.86 8.35
N ILE A 38 7.46 -7.79 9.17
CA ILE A 38 6.42 -8.73 8.76
C ILE A 38 5.08 -8.01 8.53
N PHE A 39 4.70 -7.12 9.45
CA PHE A 39 3.46 -6.35 9.32
C PHE A 39 3.51 -5.44 8.08
N VAL A 40 4.70 -4.91 7.83
CA VAL A 40 5.00 -4.05 6.70
C VAL A 40 4.75 -4.73 5.35
N GLY A 41 5.21 -5.98 5.20
CA GLY A 41 4.97 -6.79 4.01
C GLY A 41 3.52 -7.21 3.83
N LEU A 42 2.70 -7.14 4.88
CA LEU A 42 1.29 -7.58 4.86
C LEU A 42 0.34 -6.47 4.40
N TRP A 43 0.55 -5.23 4.85
CA TRP A 43 -0.42 -4.16 4.59
C TRP A 43 -0.29 -3.55 3.18
N VAL A 44 0.92 -3.47 2.60
CA VAL A 44 1.14 -2.92 1.25
C VAL A 44 0.36 -3.70 0.19
N PRO A 45 0.48 -5.05 0.10
CA PRO A 45 -0.31 -5.83 -0.85
C PRO A 45 -1.82 -5.78 -0.53
N SER A 46 -2.20 -5.58 0.74
CA SER A 46 -3.62 -5.42 1.12
C SER A 46 -4.23 -4.14 0.55
N ILE A 47 -3.50 -3.01 0.52
CA ILE A 47 -3.95 -1.74 -0.08
C ILE A 47 -4.10 -1.88 -1.60
N LEU A 48 -3.11 -2.53 -2.25
CA LEU A 48 -3.14 -2.81 -3.69
C LEU A 48 -4.29 -3.75 -4.07
N ALA A 49 -4.54 -4.81 -3.27
CA ALA A 49 -5.65 -5.74 -3.47
C ALA A 49 -7.01 -5.04 -3.35
N LEU A 50 -7.15 -4.11 -2.41
CA LEU A 50 -8.38 -3.32 -2.23
C LEU A 50 -8.63 -2.39 -3.42
N GLY A 51 -7.57 -1.76 -3.95
CA GLY A 51 -7.65 -0.99 -5.19
C GLY A 51 -8.05 -1.82 -6.40
N LEU A 52 -7.41 -2.97 -6.57
CA LEU A 52 -7.71 -3.90 -7.66
C LEU A 52 -9.17 -4.39 -7.58
N TYR A 53 -9.65 -4.71 -6.38
CA TYR A 53 -11.03 -5.10 -6.15
C TYR A 53 -12.02 -4.02 -6.59
N GLY A 54 -11.77 -2.77 -6.20
CA GLY A 54 -12.58 -1.62 -6.62
C GLY A 54 -12.62 -1.46 -8.15
N THR A 55 -11.47 -1.59 -8.82
CA THR A 55 -11.38 -1.52 -10.28
C THR A 55 -12.10 -2.69 -10.96
N ILE A 56 -11.96 -3.92 -10.45
CA ILE A 56 -12.62 -5.11 -10.99
C ILE A 56 -14.14 -5.00 -10.84
N THR A 57 -14.62 -4.56 -9.68
CA THR A 57 -16.06 -4.44 -9.41
C THR A 57 -16.73 -3.44 -10.36
N ARG A 58 -16.04 -2.35 -10.73
CA ARG A 58 -16.52 -1.39 -11.75
C ARG A 58 -16.52 -1.92 -13.18
N ARG A 59 -15.85 -3.04 -13.47
CA ARG A 59 -15.82 -3.67 -14.80
C ARG A 59 -16.82 -4.80 -15.00
N VAL A 60 -17.32 -5.38 -13.90
CA VAL A 60 -18.31 -6.48 -13.94
C VAL A 60 -19.75 -5.94 -14.00
N LYS A 61 -19.93 -4.65 -13.72
CA LYS A 61 -21.21 -3.93 -13.84
C LYS A 61 -21.26 -3.13 -15.13
#